data_AF-A0A917VK27-F1
#
_entry.id   AF-A0A917VK27-F1
#
_cell.length_a   1.000
_cell.length_b   1.000
_cell.length_c   1.000
_cell.angle_alpha   90.00
_cell.angle_beta   90.00
_cell.angle_gamma   90.00
#
_symmetry.space_group_name_H-M   'P 1'
#
loop_
_entity.id
_entity.type
_entity.pdbx_description
1 polymer ?
#
loop_
_entity_poly.entity_id
_entity_poly.type
_entity_poly.pdbx_seq_one_letter_code
_entity_poly.pdbx_strand_id
1 'polypeptide(L)' 'MPALFGCPYSDQVLDGYRWAASLADGWADRVGLHQFFPLLVHAAFVGRGYAEQALKTARAALAR' A
#
# COMPACT_ATOMS: atom_id res chain seq x y z
N MET A 1 -5.22 -2.74 3.73
CA MET A 1 -3.77 -2.81 4.03
C MET A 1 -3.28 -1.45 4.52
N PRO A 2 -3.32 -1.20 5.83
CA PRO A 2 -3.14 0.13 6.41
C PRO A 2 -1.67 0.58 6.52
N ALA A 3 -0.78 0.05 5.68
CA ALA A 3 0.65 0.29 5.79
C ALA A 3 1.08 1.69 5.32
N LEU A 4 0.27 2.39 4.52
CA LEU A 4 0.70 3.66 3.91
C LEU A 4 0.79 4.81 4.93
N PHE A 5 -0.14 4.83 5.90
CA PHE A 5 -0.23 5.84 6.95
C PHE A 5 -0.22 5.24 8.36
N GLY A 6 -0.02 3.93 8.46
CA GLY A 6 -0.06 3.17 9.70
C GLY A 6 -1.47 2.82 10.16
N CYS A 7 -1.54 1.81 11.03
CA CYS A 7 -2.72 1.44 11.80
C CYS A 7 -2.26 0.73 13.07
N PRO A 8 -2.79 1.11 14.25
CA PRO A 8 -2.57 0.37 15.47
C PRO A 8 -2.98 -1.10 15.30
N TYR A 9 -2.17 -2.03 15.80
CA TYR A 9 -2.44 -3.47 15.74
C TYR A 9 -2.61 -4.02 14.31
N SER A 10 -1.83 -3.50 13.35
CA SER A 10 -1.93 -3.87 11.93
C SER A 10 -1.86 -5.36 11.68
N ASP A 11 -1.01 -6.07 12.43
CA ASP A 11 -0.78 -7.50 12.25
C ASP A 11 -1.99 -8.29 12.73
N GLN A 12 -2.56 -7.93 13.89
CA GLN A 12 -3.78 -8.54 14.41
C GLN A 12 -4.98 -8.30 13.47
N VAL A 13 -5.10 -7.11 12.91
CA VAL A 13 -6.15 -6.80 11.92
C VAL A 13 -5.98 -7.66 10.67
N LEU A 14 -4.76 -7.81 10.18
CA LEU A 14 -4.47 -8.63 9.00
C LEU A 14 -4.73 -10.12 9.25
N ASP A 15 -4.34 -10.62 10.42
CA ASP A 15 -4.56 -12.01 10.80
C ASP A 15 -6.04 -12.33 10.99
N GLY A 16 -6.79 -11.44 11.65
CA GLY A 16 -8.24 -11.54 11.74
C GLY A 16 -8.92 -11.51 10.37
N TYR A 17 -8.46 -10.66 9.46
CA TYR A 17 -8.96 -10.61 8.08
C TYR A 17 -8.70 -11.92 7.34
N ARG A 18 -7.47 -12.44 7.40
CA ARG A 18 -7.10 -13.72 6.77
C ARG A 18 -7.87 -14.91 7.30
N TRP A 19 -8.19 -14.89 8.60
CA TRP A 19 -9.02 -15.91 9.23
C TRP A 19 -10.45 -15.89 8.69
N ALA A 20 -11.04 -14.70 8.50
CA ALA A 20 -12.40 -14.55 7.99
C ALA A 20 -12.50 -14.70 6.46
N ALA A 21 -11.48 -14.28 5.71
CA ALA A 21 -11.45 -14.28 4.26
C ALA A 21 -10.01 -14.48 3.73
N SER A 22 -9.83 -15.48 2.87
CA SER A 22 -8.51 -15.77 2.29
C SER A 22 -8.05 -14.65 1.35
N LEU A 23 -6.85 -14.14 1.60
CA LEU A 23 -6.17 -13.25 0.65
C LEU A 23 -5.60 -14.08 -0.50
N ALA A 24 -5.75 -13.59 -1.73
CA ALA A 24 -5.18 -14.24 -2.90
C ALA A 24 -3.64 -14.32 -2.81
N ASP A 25 -3.06 -15.33 -3.44
CA ASP A 25 -1.61 -15.52 -3.48
C ASP A 25 -0.88 -14.27 -4.02
N GLY A 26 0.30 -14.00 -3.46
CA GLY A 26 1.10 -12.82 -3.80
C GLY A 26 0.46 -11.47 -3.44
N TRP A 27 -0.57 -11.43 -2.58
CA TRP A 27 -1.20 -10.17 -2.16
C TRP A 27 -0.19 -9.19 -1.54
N ALA A 28 0.80 -9.70 -0.79
CA ALA A 28 1.82 -8.89 -0.12
C ALA A 28 2.63 -8.06 -1.13
N ASP A 29 2.93 -8.67 -2.27
CA ASP A 29 3.69 -8.03 -3.33
C ASP A 29 2.89 -6.95 -4.06
N ARG A 30 1.55 -7.09 -4.08
CA ARG A 30 0.64 -6.11 -4.67
C ARG A 30 0.33 -4.94 -3.74
N VAL A 31 0.82 -4.93 -2.49
CA VAL A 31 0.58 -3.83 -1.55
C VAL A 31 1.05 -2.50 -2.13
N GLY A 32 2.28 -2.44 -2.66
CA GLY A 32 2.81 -1.22 -3.30
C GLY A 32 1.95 -0.76 -4.47
N LEU A 33 1.49 -1.68 -5.31
CA LEU A 33 0.59 -1.37 -6.43
C LEU A 33 -0.73 -0.74 -5.95
N HIS A 34 -1.33 -1.28 -4.88
CA HIS A 34 -2.54 -0.72 -4.29
C HIS A 34 -2.29 0.61 -3.56
N GLN A 35 -1.07 0.89 -3.09
CA GLN A 35 -0.69 2.17 -2.49
C GLN A 35 -0.39 3.27 -3.51
N PHE A 36 -0.14 2.90 -4.78
CA PHE A 36 0.19 3.89 -5.81
C PHE A 36 -0.93 4.92 -6.03
N PHE A 37 -2.19 4.47 -6.12
CA PHE A 37 -3.33 5.38 -6.29
C PHE A 37 -3.46 6.41 -5.15
N PRO A 38 -3.52 6.03 -3.85
CA PRO A 38 -3.61 7.01 -2.78
C PRO A 38 -2.37 7.91 -2.69
N LEU A 39 -1.18 7.44 -3.07
CA LEU A 39 0.01 8.29 -3.17
C LEU A 39 -0.14 9.36 -4.25
N LEU A 40 -0.70 9.04 -5.41
CA LEU A 40 -0.99 10.04 -6.46
C LEU A 40 -2.01 11.08 -5.99
N VAL A 41 -3.04 10.66 -5.26
CA VAL A 41 -4.00 11.59 -4.64
C VAL A 41 -3.27 12.56 -3.71
N HIS A 42 -2.39 12.08 -2.83
CA HIS A 42 -1.64 12.95 -1.93
C HIS A 42 -0.60 13.81 -2.67
N ALA A 43 -0.02 13.32 -3.75
CA ALA A 43 0.86 14.13 -4.60
C ALA A 43 0.10 15.32 -5.22
N ALA A 44 -1.14 15.11 -5.67
CA ALA A 44 -1.98 16.14 -6.27
C ALA A 44 -2.48 17.20 -5.26
N PHE A 45 -2.82 16.78 -4.04
CA PHE A 45 -3.46 17.66 -3.05
C PHE A 45 -2.55 18.15 -1.92
N VAL A 46 -1.44 17.45 -1.63
CA VAL A 46 -0.54 17.74 -0.50
C VAL A 46 0.85 18.16 -0.97
N GLY A 47 1.37 17.54 -2.03
CA GLY A 47 2.53 18.05 -2.77
C GLY A 47 3.74 17.10 -2.84
N ARG A 48 4.92 17.70 -3.01
CA ARG A 48 6.11 17.05 -3.60
C ARG A 48 6.60 15.78 -2.89
N GLY A 49 6.54 15.73 -1.57
CA GLY A 49 7.00 14.55 -0.81
C GLY A 49 6.25 13.27 -1.22
N TYR A 50 4.95 13.38 -1.49
CA TYR A 50 4.14 12.25 -1.95
C TYR A 50 4.39 11.89 -3.42
N ALA A 51 4.79 12.86 -4.25
CA ALA A 51 5.17 12.60 -5.64
C ALA A 51 6.45 11.72 -5.71
N GLU A 52 7.43 12.00 -4.87
CA GLU A 52 8.65 11.19 -4.77
C GLU A 52 8.35 9.76 -4.30
N GLN A 53 7.45 9.62 -3.32
CA GLN A 53 7.03 8.32 -2.83
C GLN A 53 6.20 7.55 -3.87
N ALA A 54 5.35 8.22 -4.65
CA ALA A 54 4.63 7.63 -5.76
C ALA A 54 5.58 7.09 -6.84
N LEU A 55 6.61 7.87 -7.21
CA LEU A 55 7.64 7.45 -8.17
C LEU A 55 8.42 6.23 -7.68
N LYS A 56 8.83 6.21 -6.41
CA LYS A 56 9.51 5.05 -5.80
C LYS A 56 8.62 3.81 -5.86
N THR A 57 7.35 3.96 -5.52
CA THR A 57 6.36 2.87 -5.50
C THR A 57 6.10 2.32 -6.91
N ALA A 58 5.97 3.21 -7.91
CA ALA A 58 5.78 2.82 -9.31
C ALA A 58 6.98 2.01 -9.83
N ARG A 59 8.22 2.44 -9.54
CA ARG A 59 9.43 1.71 -9.94
C ARG A 59 9.50 0.32 -9.30
N ALA A 60 9.18 0.23 -8.00
CA ALA A 60 9.16 -1.06 -7.30
C ALA A 60 8.09 -2.00 -7.86
N ALA A 61 6.92 -1.49 -8.23
CA ALA A 61 5.85 -2.28 -8.83
C ALA A 61 6.20 -2.80 -10.24
N LEU A 62 6.96 -2.03 -11.03
CA LEU A 62 7.39 -2.41 -12.38
C LEU A 62 8.63 -3.33 -12.40
N ALA A 63 9.44 -3.32 -11.35
CA ALA A 63 10.64 -4.17 -11.26
C ALA A 63 10.33 -5.64 -10.86
N ARG A 64 9.07 -6.04 -10.98
CA ARG A 64 8.54 -7.30 -10.47
C ARG A 64 8.11 -8.23 -11.60
#